data_AF-A0A6A4HLW6-F1
#
_entry.id   AF-A0A6A4HLW6-F1
#
_cell.length_a   1.000
_cell.length_b   1.000
_cell.length_c   1.000
_cell.angle_alpha   90.00
_cell.angle_beta   90.00
_cell.angle_gamma   90.00
#
_symmetry.space_group_name_H-M   'P 1'
#
loop_
_entity.id
_entity.type
_entity.pdbx_description
1 polymer ?
#
loop_
_entity_poly.entity_id
_entity_poly.type
_entity_poly.pdbx_seq_one_letter_code
_entity_poly.pdbx_strand_id
1 'polypeptide(L)'
;MAQEDKIQSLCLEIFDLHTHNDDLSTEISKLRETALEREHLKLLKHIKQLEHDTRTCKDAQSKNIYSLNCLLSESKSAFTSLQSENSTLFYSLANANNQLSAKSTLVHNLQKQIYALQKQVEHSKSSLSSTCSLLKKLSVWNPMKGGTYIPEAWKLFHILKQSGVCNCDLAVKAVTEALGVKVKCIMSRRTGSHCMKEGGLGKKIVDTYSNSPLAQHDGKKMDGDDYFWKQTLQNMDYASNGKKNFKLIDEKKDIVKAAKKTADELTTQERGAIAMDLLEQCIGKEMHETWKWLEELKGPCDLANKSHKLATKIPPTTMTLKLLTIDSETGYQEKYHMFMKARKEDLYELLKTESGKIFPDVSNTWYQSHSYAAAELLIFCDDYQELVEEICDRKTKQGANHLEGNVLKGLHDPDTLAELGAMAIEVIP
;
A
#
# COMPACT_ATOMS: atom_id res chain seq x y z
N MET A 1 39.76 -145.46 -48.58
CA MET A 1 39.24 -145.26 -49.94
C MET A 1 38.05 -144.29 -49.91
N ALA A 2 36.78 -144.72 -49.83
CA ALA A 2 35.62 -143.80 -49.97
C ALA A 2 35.50 -142.65 -48.92
N GLN A 3 36.20 -142.72 -47.78
CA GLN A 3 36.31 -141.58 -46.84
C GLN A 3 37.47 -140.62 -47.17
N GLU A 4 38.55 -141.09 -47.81
CA GLU A 4 39.71 -140.25 -48.14
C GLU A 4 39.41 -139.33 -49.32
N ASP A 5 38.76 -139.83 -50.36
CA ASP A 5 38.32 -139.01 -51.50
C ASP A 5 37.38 -137.88 -51.03
N LYS A 6 36.52 -138.17 -50.04
CA LYS A 6 35.62 -137.17 -49.44
C LYS A 6 36.36 -136.15 -48.58
N ILE A 7 37.44 -136.53 -47.89
CA ILE A 7 38.31 -135.60 -47.16
C ILE A 7 39.10 -134.73 -48.14
N GLN A 8 39.67 -135.28 -49.22
CA GLN A 8 40.34 -134.47 -50.25
C GLN A 8 39.39 -133.50 -50.95
N SER A 9 38.17 -133.94 -51.28
CA SER A 9 37.12 -133.07 -51.83
C SER A 9 36.78 -131.91 -50.89
N LEU A 10 36.62 -132.17 -49.59
CA LEU A 10 36.35 -131.14 -48.58
C LEU A 10 37.56 -130.22 -48.36
N CYS A 11 38.80 -130.72 -48.45
CA CYS A 11 40.00 -129.88 -48.36
C CYS A 11 40.14 -128.94 -49.55
N LEU A 12 39.80 -129.37 -50.77
CA LEU A 12 39.71 -128.52 -51.95
C LEU A 12 38.61 -127.46 -51.79
N GLU A 13 37.41 -127.86 -51.37
CA GLU A 13 36.30 -126.94 -51.12
C GLU A 13 36.63 -125.89 -50.05
N ILE A 14 37.34 -126.28 -48.97
CA ILE A 14 37.83 -125.35 -47.93
C ILE A 14 38.90 -124.39 -48.48
N PHE A 15 39.76 -124.85 -49.39
CA PHE A 15 40.79 -124.01 -50.02
C PHE A 15 40.16 -122.99 -50.97
N ASP A 16 39.24 -123.41 -51.82
CA ASP A 16 38.49 -122.54 -52.74
C ASP A 16 37.68 -121.50 -51.95
N LEU A 17 37.02 -121.90 -50.85
CA LEU A 17 36.35 -120.99 -49.93
C LEU A 17 37.30 -120.00 -49.24
N HIS A 18 38.52 -120.41 -48.88
CA HIS A 18 39.54 -119.49 -48.33
C HIS A 18 39.97 -118.45 -49.35
N THR A 19 40.34 -118.89 -50.56
CA THR A 19 40.74 -117.98 -51.64
C THR A 19 39.63 -117.01 -52.03
N HIS A 20 38.38 -117.48 -52.09
CA HIS A 20 37.23 -116.61 -52.35
C HIS A 20 36.98 -115.60 -51.21
N ASN A 21 37.21 -115.99 -49.95
CA ASN A 21 37.09 -115.10 -48.80
C ASN A 21 38.20 -114.03 -48.77
N ASP A 22 39.42 -114.37 -49.19
CA ASP A 22 40.52 -113.41 -49.37
C ASP A 22 40.26 -112.42 -50.52
N ASP A 23 39.72 -112.90 -51.64
CA ASP A 23 39.25 -112.05 -52.75
C ASP A 23 38.14 -111.10 -52.29
N LEU A 24 37.11 -111.60 -51.59
CA LEU A 24 36.05 -110.77 -51.00
C LEU A 24 36.60 -109.78 -49.98
N SER A 25 37.57 -110.16 -49.14
CA SER A 25 38.22 -109.29 -48.16
C SER A 25 38.98 -108.15 -48.83
N THR A 26 39.70 -108.43 -49.91
CA THR A 26 40.40 -107.39 -50.69
C THR A 26 39.44 -106.52 -51.50
N GLU A 27 38.34 -107.06 -52.02
CA GLU A 27 37.30 -106.26 -52.70
C GLU A 27 36.55 -105.35 -51.73
N ILE A 28 36.14 -105.86 -50.55
CA ILE A 28 35.54 -105.05 -49.47
C ILE A 28 36.50 -103.93 -49.04
N SER A 29 37.80 -104.22 -48.97
CA SER A 29 38.81 -103.21 -48.62
C SER A 29 38.90 -102.09 -49.68
N LYS A 30 38.98 -102.45 -50.97
CA LYS A 30 38.96 -101.48 -52.09
C LYS A 30 37.66 -100.66 -52.15
N LEU A 31 36.52 -101.29 -51.89
CA LEU A 31 35.22 -100.61 -51.85
C LEU A 31 35.13 -99.63 -50.67
N ARG A 32 35.66 -100.00 -49.50
CA ARG A 32 35.76 -99.10 -48.34
C ARG A 32 36.69 -97.93 -48.60
N GLU A 33 37.86 -98.17 -49.18
CA GLU A 33 38.84 -97.13 -49.50
C GLU A 33 38.27 -96.13 -50.53
N THR A 34 37.75 -96.62 -51.65
CA THR A 34 37.13 -95.74 -52.67
C THR A 34 35.86 -95.03 -52.18
N ALA A 35 35.10 -95.60 -51.24
CA ALA A 35 33.99 -94.91 -50.58
C ALA A 35 34.50 -93.78 -49.65
N LEU A 36 35.56 -94.06 -48.86
CA LEU A 36 36.21 -93.08 -47.98
C LEU A 36 36.77 -91.90 -48.79
N GLU A 37 37.45 -92.17 -49.92
CA GLU A 37 37.95 -91.15 -50.83
C GLU A 37 36.84 -90.26 -51.41
N ARG A 38 35.70 -90.85 -51.81
CA ARG A 38 34.54 -90.09 -52.31
C ARG A 38 33.97 -89.17 -51.24
N GLU A 39 33.81 -89.65 -50.01
CA GLU A 39 33.33 -88.81 -48.90
C GLU A 39 34.36 -87.73 -48.52
N HIS A 40 35.65 -88.06 -48.47
CA HIS A 40 36.70 -87.09 -48.24
C HIS A 40 36.71 -85.98 -49.32
N LEU A 41 36.50 -86.35 -50.59
CA LEU A 41 36.39 -85.39 -51.70
C LEU A 41 35.12 -84.51 -51.60
N LYS A 42 33.99 -85.05 -51.14
CA LYS A 42 32.76 -84.27 -50.85
C LYS A 42 33.01 -83.27 -49.72
N LEU A 43 33.60 -83.73 -48.61
CA LEU A 43 33.93 -82.90 -47.46
C LEU A 43 34.91 -81.78 -47.86
N LEU A 44 35.96 -82.08 -48.62
CA LEU A 44 36.89 -81.07 -49.16
C LEU A 44 36.20 -80.01 -50.03
N LYS A 45 35.22 -80.40 -50.87
CA LYS A 45 34.42 -79.44 -51.65
C LYS A 45 33.56 -78.56 -50.73
N HIS A 46 32.93 -79.15 -49.71
CA HIS A 46 32.10 -78.40 -48.76
C HIS A 46 32.92 -77.42 -47.90
N ILE A 47 34.10 -77.84 -47.42
CA ILE A 47 35.04 -76.97 -46.70
C ILE A 47 35.46 -75.78 -47.57
N LYS A 48 35.84 -76.01 -48.84
CA LYS A 48 36.19 -74.93 -49.77
C LYS A 48 35.04 -73.95 -50.01
N GLN A 49 33.80 -74.44 -50.07
CA GLN A 49 32.61 -73.59 -50.18
C GLN A 49 32.40 -72.74 -48.91
N LEU A 50 32.45 -73.36 -47.73
CA LEU A 50 32.33 -72.66 -46.45
C LEU A 50 33.44 -71.62 -46.23
N GLU A 51 34.67 -71.89 -46.67
CA GLU A 51 35.76 -70.91 -46.66
C GLU A 51 35.47 -69.71 -47.57
N HIS A 52 34.98 -69.95 -48.78
CA HIS A 52 34.59 -68.89 -49.72
C HIS A 52 33.46 -68.03 -49.16
N ASP A 53 32.42 -68.66 -48.60
CA ASP A 53 31.25 -67.97 -48.06
C ASP A 53 31.61 -67.20 -46.78
N THR A 54 32.55 -67.72 -45.98
CA THR A 54 33.13 -67.00 -44.84
C THR A 54 33.94 -65.78 -45.29
N ARG A 55 34.71 -65.87 -46.38
CA ARG A 55 35.48 -64.73 -46.93
C ARG A 55 34.54 -63.65 -47.47
N THR A 56 33.59 -64.01 -48.33
CA THR A 56 32.62 -63.05 -48.90
C THR A 56 31.75 -62.38 -47.82
N CYS A 57 31.36 -63.12 -46.78
CA CYS A 57 30.68 -62.56 -45.61
C CYS A 57 31.56 -61.56 -44.85
N LYS A 58 32.83 -61.87 -44.60
CA LYS A 58 33.80 -60.94 -43.98
C LYS A 58 34.00 -59.68 -44.83
N ASP A 59 34.14 -59.81 -46.14
CA ASP A 59 34.29 -58.67 -47.05
C ASP A 59 33.05 -57.76 -47.05
N ALA A 60 31.85 -58.34 -47.01
CA ALA A 60 30.59 -57.60 -46.88
C ALA A 60 30.49 -56.88 -45.52
N GLN A 61 30.86 -57.55 -44.43
CA GLN A 61 30.94 -56.93 -43.09
C GLN A 61 31.94 -55.77 -43.06
N SER A 62 33.14 -55.94 -43.64
CA SER A 62 34.15 -54.88 -43.72
C SER A 62 33.67 -53.66 -44.51
N LYS A 63 32.96 -53.86 -45.63
CA LYS A 63 32.32 -52.77 -46.39
C LYS A 63 31.25 -52.04 -45.58
N ASN A 64 30.41 -52.76 -44.84
CA ASN A 64 29.39 -52.16 -43.98
C ASN A 64 30.01 -51.37 -42.82
N ILE A 65 31.05 -51.91 -42.16
CA ILE A 65 31.80 -51.21 -41.10
C ILE A 65 32.44 -49.92 -41.64
N TYR A 66 33.04 -49.96 -42.84
CA TYR A 66 33.60 -48.77 -43.47
C TYR A 66 32.54 -47.70 -43.73
N SER A 67 31.41 -48.08 -44.35
CA SER A 67 30.28 -47.17 -44.62
C SER A 67 29.71 -46.52 -43.35
N LEU A 68 29.50 -47.32 -42.29
CA LEU A 68 29.03 -46.82 -40.99
C LEU A 68 30.04 -45.85 -40.33
N ASN A 69 31.34 -46.09 -40.48
CA ASN A 69 32.37 -45.19 -39.97
C ASN A 69 32.41 -43.85 -40.73
N CYS A 70 32.18 -43.85 -42.04
CA CYS A 70 32.01 -42.62 -42.83
C CYS A 70 30.82 -41.80 -42.33
N LEU A 71 29.63 -42.41 -42.23
CA LEU A 71 28.42 -41.75 -41.73
C LEU A 71 28.57 -41.24 -40.29
N LEU A 72 29.28 -41.98 -39.43
CA LEU A 72 29.59 -41.55 -38.06
C LEU A 72 30.54 -40.34 -38.03
N SER A 73 31.48 -40.25 -38.98
CA SER A 73 32.38 -39.10 -39.13
C SER A 73 31.62 -37.85 -39.60
N GLU A 74 30.75 -37.99 -40.59
CA GLU A 74 29.86 -36.92 -41.09
C GLU A 74 28.91 -36.43 -39.99
N SER A 75 28.28 -37.35 -39.24
CA SER A 75 27.41 -37.00 -38.12
C SER A 75 28.16 -36.25 -37.01
N LYS A 76 29.40 -36.65 -36.70
CA LYS A 76 30.27 -35.94 -35.74
C LYS A 76 30.61 -34.53 -36.21
N SER A 77 30.96 -34.33 -37.48
CA SER A 77 31.29 -32.99 -38.00
C SER A 77 30.06 -32.08 -37.98
N ALA A 78 28.89 -32.59 -38.39
CA ALA A 78 27.62 -31.87 -38.30
C ALA A 78 27.28 -31.48 -36.85
N PHE A 79 27.47 -32.39 -35.88
CA PHE A 79 27.27 -32.09 -34.46
C PHE A 79 28.19 -30.98 -33.97
N THR A 80 29.49 -31.00 -34.31
CA THR A 80 30.42 -29.93 -33.94
C THR A 80 30.04 -28.57 -34.56
N SER A 81 29.53 -28.57 -35.80
CA SER A 81 29.01 -27.36 -36.45
C SER A 81 27.82 -26.78 -35.67
N LEU A 82 26.80 -27.61 -35.40
CA LEU A 82 25.62 -27.21 -34.62
C LEU A 82 25.98 -26.77 -33.18
N GLN A 83 26.99 -27.37 -32.56
CA GLN A 83 27.46 -26.95 -31.24
C GLN A 83 28.10 -25.56 -31.28
N SER A 84 28.85 -25.24 -32.34
CA SER A 84 29.43 -23.91 -32.54
C SER A 84 28.35 -22.84 -32.80
N GLU A 85 27.33 -23.16 -33.62
CA GLU A 85 26.20 -22.28 -33.90
C GLU A 85 25.37 -22.01 -32.63
N ASN A 86 25.05 -23.04 -31.84
CA ASN A 86 24.38 -22.85 -30.56
C ASN A 86 25.17 -21.92 -29.63
N SER A 87 26.50 -22.03 -29.60
CA SER A 87 27.36 -21.14 -28.82
C SER A 87 27.25 -19.68 -29.29
N THR A 88 27.25 -19.41 -30.60
CA THR A 88 27.08 -18.03 -31.11
C THR A 88 25.69 -17.47 -30.81
N LEU A 89 24.64 -18.29 -30.89
CA LEU A 89 23.28 -17.92 -30.50
C LEU A 89 23.18 -17.58 -29.01
N PHE A 90 23.82 -18.35 -28.11
CA PHE A 90 23.87 -18.04 -26.69
C PHE A 90 24.55 -16.70 -26.40
N TYR A 91 25.68 -16.38 -27.06
CA TYR A 91 26.33 -15.07 -26.92
C TYR A 91 25.45 -13.92 -27.44
N SER A 92 24.77 -14.12 -28.57
CA SER A 92 23.83 -13.14 -29.12
C SER A 92 22.66 -12.87 -28.17
N LEU A 93 22.07 -13.93 -27.60
CA LEU A 93 20.99 -13.84 -26.63
C LEU A 93 21.43 -13.12 -25.33
N ALA A 94 22.62 -13.43 -24.82
CA ALA A 94 23.17 -12.76 -23.64
C ALA A 94 23.37 -11.25 -23.88
N ASN A 95 23.90 -10.86 -25.05
CA ASN A 95 24.04 -9.46 -25.45
C ASN A 95 22.66 -8.76 -25.56
N ALA A 96 21.68 -9.39 -26.18
CA ALA A 96 20.32 -8.86 -26.29
C ALA A 96 19.67 -8.64 -24.91
N ASN A 97 19.82 -9.58 -23.98
CA ASN A 97 19.34 -9.45 -22.60
C ASN A 97 20.02 -8.31 -21.83
N ASN A 98 21.34 -8.14 -22.00
CA ASN A 98 22.06 -7.02 -21.39
C ASN A 98 21.57 -5.66 -21.93
N GLN A 99 21.32 -5.55 -23.24
CA GLN A 99 20.74 -4.34 -23.84
C GLN A 99 19.31 -4.09 -23.38
N LEU A 100 18.49 -5.13 -23.21
CA LEU A 100 17.13 -5.02 -22.69
C LEU A 100 17.13 -4.53 -21.23
N SER A 101 18.03 -5.04 -20.40
CA SER A 101 18.25 -4.58 -19.03
C SER A 101 18.64 -3.09 -18.98
N ALA A 102 19.61 -2.67 -19.80
CA ALA A 102 20.02 -1.27 -19.90
C ALA A 102 18.90 -0.33 -20.40
N LYS A 103 18.04 -0.79 -21.32
CA LYS A 103 16.86 -0.04 -21.76
C LYS A 103 15.79 0.04 -20.65
N SER A 104 15.61 -1.02 -19.86
CA SER A 104 14.68 -1.04 -18.73
C SER A 104 15.06 -0.01 -17.66
N THR A 105 16.34 0.05 -17.27
CA THR A 105 16.81 1.05 -16.29
C THR A 105 16.69 2.48 -16.81
N LEU A 106 16.93 2.72 -18.10
CA LEU A 106 16.70 4.01 -18.75
C LEU A 106 15.21 4.41 -18.70
N VAL A 107 14.28 3.52 -19.03
CA VAL A 107 12.83 3.79 -18.98
C VAL A 107 12.39 4.15 -17.56
N HIS A 108 12.84 3.41 -16.55
CA HIS A 108 12.56 3.71 -15.14
C HIS A 108 13.11 5.08 -14.70
N ASN A 109 14.30 5.47 -15.16
CA ASN A 109 14.86 6.79 -14.89
C ASN A 109 14.06 7.91 -15.57
N LEU A 110 13.61 7.72 -16.82
CA LEU A 110 12.74 8.67 -17.52
C LEU A 110 11.37 8.80 -16.83
N GLN A 111 10.78 7.71 -16.34
CA GLN A 111 9.53 7.74 -15.56
C GLN A 111 9.67 8.59 -14.29
N LYS A 112 10.79 8.46 -13.56
CA LYS A 112 11.08 9.32 -12.38
C LYS A 112 11.18 10.80 -12.75
N GLN A 113 11.83 11.13 -13.86
CA GLN A 113 11.92 12.52 -14.35
C GLN A 113 10.55 13.08 -14.74
N ILE A 114 9.74 12.31 -15.47
CA ILE A 114 8.36 12.69 -15.84
C ILE A 114 7.52 12.99 -14.60
N TYR A 115 7.59 12.15 -13.56
CA TYR A 115 6.87 12.37 -12.31
C TYR A 115 7.32 13.65 -11.59
N ALA A 116 8.62 13.92 -11.54
CA ALA A 116 9.16 15.15 -10.94
C ALA A 116 8.68 16.41 -11.69
N LEU A 117 8.72 16.39 -13.02
CA LEU A 117 8.21 17.48 -13.87
C LEU A 117 6.70 17.68 -13.71
N GLN A 118 5.91 16.60 -13.64
CA GLN A 118 4.47 16.66 -13.36
C GLN A 118 4.19 17.35 -12.02
N LYS A 119 4.95 17.02 -10.96
CA LYS A 119 4.82 17.71 -9.66
C LYS A 119 5.16 19.19 -9.74
N GLN A 120 6.25 19.58 -10.43
CA GLN A 120 6.58 20.98 -10.65
C GLN A 120 5.44 21.73 -11.36
N VAL A 121 4.85 21.15 -12.40
CA VAL A 121 3.69 21.73 -13.11
C VAL A 121 2.49 21.93 -12.18
N GLU A 122 2.15 20.96 -11.31
CA GLU A 122 1.04 21.12 -10.36
C GLU A 122 1.32 22.17 -9.27
N HIS A 123 2.56 22.29 -8.79
CA HIS A 123 2.96 23.38 -7.90
C HIS A 123 2.86 24.75 -8.59
N SER A 124 3.31 24.86 -9.85
CA SER A 124 3.20 26.09 -10.65
C SER A 124 1.74 26.48 -10.91
N LYS A 125 0.86 25.53 -11.24
CA LYS A 125 -0.60 25.75 -11.38
C LYS A 125 -1.22 26.25 -10.07
N SER A 126 -0.83 25.66 -8.94
CA SER A 126 -1.34 26.04 -7.61
C SER A 126 -0.90 27.45 -7.21
N SER A 127 0.35 27.79 -7.49
CA SER A 127 0.90 29.14 -7.31
C SER A 127 0.18 30.15 -8.22
N LEU A 128 0.02 29.85 -9.51
CA LEU A 128 -0.69 30.70 -10.47
C LEU A 128 -2.17 30.91 -10.08
N SER A 129 -2.86 29.87 -9.63
CA SER A 129 -4.23 29.99 -9.12
C SER A 129 -4.30 30.94 -7.92
N SER A 130 -3.33 30.83 -7.00
CA SER A 130 -3.22 31.68 -5.82
C SER A 130 -2.95 33.14 -6.20
N THR A 131 -1.99 33.41 -7.09
CA THR A 131 -1.67 34.77 -7.55
C THR A 131 -2.81 35.38 -8.37
N CYS A 132 -3.48 34.61 -9.23
CA CYS A 132 -4.70 35.04 -9.92
C CYS A 132 -5.83 35.38 -8.94
N SER A 133 -5.98 34.62 -7.84
CA SER A 133 -6.99 34.93 -6.80
C SER A 133 -6.66 36.22 -6.04
N LEU A 134 -5.37 36.50 -5.79
CA LEU A 134 -4.91 37.74 -5.16
C LEU A 134 -5.08 38.93 -6.11
N LEU A 135 -4.66 38.79 -7.37
CA LEU A 135 -4.87 39.79 -8.40
C LEU A 135 -6.35 40.12 -8.57
N LYS A 136 -7.24 39.13 -8.54
CA LYS A 136 -8.69 39.32 -8.58
C LYS A 136 -9.25 40.04 -7.34
N LYS A 137 -8.65 39.86 -6.17
CA LYS A 137 -8.99 40.62 -4.95
C LYS A 137 -8.51 42.07 -5.03
N LEU A 138 -7.31 42.30 -5.57
CA LEU A 138 -6.72 43.64 -5.73
C LEU A 138 -7.42 44.44 -6.85
N SER A 139 -7.80 43.79 -7.94
CA SER A 139 -8.50 44.42 -9.07
C SER A 139 -9.97 44.74 -8.79
N VAL A 140 -10.52 44.33 -7.64
CA VAL A 140 -11.91 44.63 -7.25
C VAL A 140 -11.94 45.31 -5.88
N TRP A 141 -11.94 46.64 -5.86
CA TRP A 141 -12.17 47.38 -4.63
C TRP A 141 -13.65 47.31 -4.24
N ASN A 142 -13.92 46.69 -3.10
CA ASN A 142 -15.24 46.67 -2.48
C ASN A 142 -15.23 47.51 -1.20
N PRO A 143 -15.69 48.78 -1.24
CA PRO A 143 -15.73 49.64 -0.07
C PRO A 143 -16.80 49.28 0.95
N MET A 144 -17.51 48.16 0.81
CA MET A 144 -18.56 47.72 1.73
C MET A 144 -18.30 46.30 2.27
N LYS A 145 -18.49 46.13 3.59
CA LYS A 145 -18.42 44.85 4.30
C LYS A 145 -19.67 44.71 5.17
N GLY A 146 -20.45 43.65 4.97
CA GLY A 146 -21.68 43.41 5.75
C GLY A 146 -22.82 44.42 5.50
N GLY A 147 -22.83 45.10 4.33
CA GLY A 147 -23.81 46.16 4.04
C GLY A 147 -23.39 47.56 4.50
N THR A 148 -22.36 47.66 5.35
CA THR A 148 -21.80 48.93 5.85
C THR A 148 -20.54 49.29 5.05
N TYR A 149 -20.23 50.59 4.91
CA TYR A 149 -18.97 51.03 4.28
C TYR A 149 -17.79 50.84 5.22
N ILE A 150 -16.64 50.37 4.72
CA ILE A 150 -15.41 50.16 5.50
C ILE A 150 -14.74 51.49 5.88
N PRO A 151 -14.06 51.59 7.05
CA PRO A 151 -13.47 52.85 7.52
C PRO A 151 -12.54 53.55 6.51
N GLU A 152 -11.81 52.79 5.69
CA GLU A 152 -10.92 53.31 4.65
C GLU A 152 -11.70 54.05 3.56
N ALA A 153 -12.90 53.56 3.21
CA ALA A 153 -13.78 54.22 2.26
C ALA A 153 -14.41 55.50 2.83
N TRP A 154 -14.66 55.53 4.15
CA TRP A 154 -15.06 56.76 4.84
C TRP A 154 -13.92 57.77 4.84
N LYS A 155 -12.71 57.37 5.25
CA LYS A 155 -11.52 58.23 5.27
C LYS A 155 -11.22 58.81 3.87
N LEU A 156 -11.29 58.00 2.82
CA LEU A 156 -11.16 58.48 1.44
C LEU A 156 -12.24 59.52 1.08
N PHE A 157 -13.50 59.27 1.41
CA PHE A 157 -14.59 60.22 1.15
C PHE A 157 -14.42 61.54 1.93
N HIS A 158 -13.99 61.47 3.20
CA HIS A 158 -13.66 62.62 4.02
C HIS A 158 -12.53 63.45 3.42
N ILE A 159 -11.43 62.83 2.99
CA ILE A 159 -10.30 63.51 2.35
C ILE A 159 -10.76 64.22 1.08
N LEU A 160 -11.48 63.51 0.19
CA LEU A 160 -12.02 64.11 -1.04
C LEU A 160 -12.95 65.31 -0.75
N LYS A 161 -13.77 65.23 0.30
CA LYS A 161 -14.65 66.35 0.71
C LYS A 161 -13.87 67.52 1.31
N GLN A 162 -12.86 67.28 2.13
CA GLN A 162 -11.99 68.32 2.68
C GLN A 162 -11.17 69.01 1.58
N SER A 163 -10.75 68.26 0.55
CA SER A 163 -10.10 68.80 -0.65
C SER A 163 -11.04 69.54 -1.61
N GLY A 164 -12.29 69.80 -1.23
CA GLY A 164 -13.25 70.57 -2.03
C GLY A 164 -13.91 69.81 -3.19
N VAL A 165 -13.71 68.49 -3.33
CA VAL A 165 -14.28 67.72 -4.45
C VAL A 165 -15.79 67.65 -4.34
N CYS A 166 -16.52 68.29 -5.26
CA CYS A 166 -17.98 68.31 -5.26
C CYS A 166 -18.59 66.91 -5.52
N ASN A 167 -18.09 66.22 -6.56
CA ASN A 167 -18.60 64.93 -7.05
C ASN A 167 -17.61 63.80 -6.74
N CYS A 168 -17.53 63.41 -5.47
CA CYS A 168 -16.57 62.40 -5.00
C CYS A 168 -16.78 61.02 -5.65
N ASP A 169 -18.00 60.70 -6.05
CA ASP A 169 -18.34 59.45 -6.74
C ASP A 169 -17.75 59.39 -8.17
N LEU A 170 -17.82 60.49 -8.92
CA LEU A 170 -17.16 60.60 -10.23
C LEU A 170 -15.64 60.62 -10.10
N ALA A 171 -15.09 61.31 -9.09
CA ALA A 171 -13.66 61.32 -8.83
C ALA A 171 -13.12 59.92 -8.49
N VAL A 172 -13.83 59.17 -7.62
CA VAL A 172 -13.49 57.77 -7.32
C VAL A 172 -13.56 56.91 -8.58
N LYS A 173 -14.63 57.02 -9.40
CA LYS A 173 -14.72 56.29 -10.68
C LYS A 173 -13.51 56.56 -11.56
N ALA A 174 -13.23 57.82 -11.89
CA ALA A 174 -12.15 58.20 -12.80
C ALA A 174 -10.77 57.71 -12.32
N VAL A 175 -10.48 57.84 -11.01
CA VAL A 175 -9.23 57.32 -10.43
C VAL A 175 -9.16 55.80 -10.52
N THR A 176 -10.24 55.09 -10.21
CA THR A 176 -10.24 53.63 -10.24
C THR A 176 -10.24 53.05 -11.65
N GLU A 177 -10.85 53.73 -12.61
CA GLU A 177 -10.79 53.40 -14.05
C GLU A 177 -9.37 53.61 -14.59
N ALA A 178 -8.71 54.73 -14.27
CA ALA A 178 -7.31 54.98 -14.61
C ALA A 178 -6.34 53.96 -13.99
N LEU A 179 -6.67 53.43 -12.81
CA LEU A 179 -5.91 52.36 -12.14
C LEU A 179 -6.31 50.94 -12.55
N GLY A 180 -7.30 50.76 -13.44
CA GLY A 180 -7.81 49.45 -13.85
C GLY A 180 -8.51 48.65 -12.74
N VAL A 181 -8.93 49.31 -11.64
CA VAL A 181 -9.58 48.70 -10.48
C VAL A 181 -11.11 48.82 -10.62
N LYS A 182 -11.81 47.70 -10.61
CA LYS A 182 -13.27 47.65 -10.67
C LYS A 182 -13.88 47.92 -9.29
N VAL A 183 -14.56 49.05 -9.12
CA VAL A 183 -15.27 49.35 -7.88
C VAL A 183 -16.64 48.67 -7.85
N LYS A 184 -16.93 47.92 -6.77
CA LYS A 184 -18.20 47.17 -6.66
C LYS A 184 -19.41 48.06 -6.33
N CYS A 185 -19.23 49.06 -5.47
CA CYS A 185 -20.24 50.01 -5.05
C CYS A 185 -19.54 51.33 -4.72
N ILE A 186 -20.18 52.47 -4.97
CA ILE A 186 -19.61 53.79 -4.70
C ILE A 186 -20.53 54.54 -3.75
N MET A 187 -19.94 55.20 -2.76
CA MET A 187 -20.68 55.91 -1.73
C MET A 187 -21.54 57.01 -2.35
N SER A 188 -22.87 56.86 -2.25
CA SER A 188 -23.79 57.86 -2.79
C SER A 188 -23.60 59.21 -2.11
N ARG A 189 -23.86 60.31 -2.82
CA ARG A 189 -23.81 61.67 -2.25
C ARG A 189 -24.66 61.79 -0.98
N ARG A 190 -25.82 61.12 -0.91
CA ARG A 190 -26.66 61.07 0.29
C ARG A 190 -25.95 60.34 1.43
N THR A 191 -25.46 59.13 1.20
CA THR A 191 -24.76 58.32 2.21
C THR A 191 -23.55 59.04 2.77
N GLY A 192 -22.66 59.55 1.91
CA GLY A 192 -21.49 60.29 2.36
C GLY A 192 -21.83 61.59 3.08
N SER A 193 -22.96 62.24 2.75
CA SER A 193 -23.46 63.40 3.53
C SER A 193 -23.98 63.01 4.91
N HIS A 194 -24.52 61.80 5.09
CA HIS A 194 -24.85 61.26 6.41
C HIS A 194 -23.57 60.94 7.20
N CYS A 195 -22.59 60.25 6.61
CA CYS A 195 -21.29 59.98 7.23
C CYS A 195 -20.59 61.27 7.70
N MET A 196 -20.62 62.35 6.92
CA MET A 196 -20.09 63.66 7.33
C MET A 196 -20.81 64.24 8.57
N LYS A 197 -22.14 64.08 8.68
CA LYS A 197 -22.94 64.56 9.81
C LYS A 197 -22.71 63.71 11.07
N GLU A 198 -22.69 62.38 10.92
CA GLU A 198 -22.40 61.42 11.98
C GLU A 198 -20.96 61.57 12.49
N GLY A 199 -19.99 61.73 11.58
CA GLY A 199 -18.60 62.06 11.90
C GLY A 199 -18.48 63.37 12.69
N GLY A 200 -19.26 64.40 12.32
CA GLY A 200 -19.35 65.66 13.06
C GLY A 200 -19.96 65.52 14.47
N LEU A 201 -20.92 64.60 14.66
CA LEU A 201 -21.48 64.28 15.97
C LEU A 201 -20.50 63.49 16.84
N GLY A 202 -19.88 62.43 16.31
CA GLY A 202 -18.87 61.67 17.03
C GLY A 202 -17.66 62.52 17.41
N LYS A 203 -17.20 63.42 16.51
CA LYS A 203 -16.19 64.42 16.88
C LYS A 203 -16.66 65.31 18.04
N LYS A 204 -17.89 65.84 18.02
CA LYS A 204 -18.42 66.61 19.16
C LYS A 204 -18.47 65.81 20.45
N ILE A 205 -18.79 64.51 20.40
CA ILE A 205 -18.79 63.63 21.57
C ILE A 205 -17.37 63.43 22.10
N VAL A 206 -16.39 63.16 21.22
CA VAL A 206 -14.97 63.02 21.58
C VAL A 206 -14.38 64.32 22.13
N ASP A 207 -14.69 65.46 21.52
CA ASP A 207 -14.30 66.79 21.99
C ASP A 207 -14.96 67.09 23.36
N THR A 208 -16.24 66.75 23.55
CA THR A 208 -16.95 66.95 24.83
C THR A 208 -16.38 66.06 25.94
N TYR A 209 -16.13 64.78 25.65
CA TYR A 209 -15.51 63.85 26.59
C TYR A 209 -14.08 64.28 26.95
N SER A 210 -13.26 64.60 25.96
CA SER A 210 -11.85 64.99 26.16
C SER A 210 -11.66 66.35 26.85
N ASN A 211 -12.69 67.20 26.84
CA ASN A 211 -12.74 68.44 27.62
C ASN A 211 -13.52 68.30 28.93
N SER A 212 -14.05 67.11 29.25
CA SER A 212 -14.79 66.87 30.50
C SER A 212 -13.85 66.82 31.72
N PRO A 213 -14.34 67.12 32.93
CA PRO A 213 -13.56 66.98 34.17
C PRO A 213 -13.00 65.57 34.39
N LEU A 214 -13.70 64.52 33.92
CA LEU A 214 -13.22 63.13 34.01
C LEU A 214 -11.95 62.89 33.17
N ALA A 215 -11.93 63.35 31.91
CA ALA A 215 -10.75 63.21 31.06
C ALA A 215 -9.55 64.03 31.57
N GLN A 216 -9.81 65.16 32.23
CA GLN A 216 -8.78 65.96 32.90
C GLN A 216 -8.22 65.25 34.15
N HIS A 217 -9.09 64.64 34.96
CA HIS A 217 -8.68 63.87 36.14
C HIS A 217 -7.81 62.66 35.78
N ASP A 218 -8.21 61.90 34.77
CA ASP A 218 -7.51 60.66 34.37
C ASP A 218 -6.32 60.91 33.43
N GLY A 219 -6.07 62.16 33.02
CA GLY A 219 -5.01 62.56 32.11
C GLY A 219 -5.12 61.99 30.68
N LYS A 220 -6.26 61.38 30.33
CA LYS A 220 -6.48 60.65 29.08
C LYS A 220 -7.54 61.34 28.23
N LYS A 221 -7.14 61.78 27.04
CA LYS A 221 -8.07 62.20 25.99
C LYS A 221 -8.56 60.99 25.22
N MET A 222 -9.79 61.03 24.73
CA MET A 222 -10.31 59.99 23.86
C MET A 222 -9.80 60.26 22.44
N ASP A 223 -9.21 59.25 21.81
CA ASP A 223 -8.83 59.38 20.40
C ASP A 223 -10.08 59.31 19.51
N GLY A 224 -10.10 60.13 18.47
CA GLY A 224 -11.25 60.26 17.57
C GLY A 224 -11.54 58.99 16.78
N ASP A 225 -10.50 58.31 16.29
CA ASP A 225 -10.66 57.06 15.55
C ASP A 225 -11.03 55.92 16.51
N ASP A 226 -10.43 55.86 17.71
CA ASP A 226 -10.74 54.85 18.75
C ASP A 226 -12.22 54.86 19.17
N TYR A 227 -12.85 56.03 19.29
CA TYR A 227 -14.29 56.14 19.55
C TYR A 227 -15.13 55.45 18.45
N PHE A 228 -14.86 55.75 17.17
CA PHE A 228 -15.59 55.14 16.05
C PHE A 228 -15.32 53.64 15.92
N TRP A 229 -14.08 53.19 16.17
CA TRP A 229 -13.74 51.77 16.22
C TRP A 229 -14.52 51.03 17.31
N LYS A 230 -14.57 51.57 18.52
CA LYS A 230 -15.33 50.97 19.65
C LYS A 230 -16.83 50.91 19.38
N GLN A 231 -17.42 51.97 18.84
CA GLN A 231 -18.84 51.98 18.44
C GLN A 231 -19.15 50.97 17.32
N THR A 232 -18.24 50.81 16.35
CA THR A 232 -18.41 49.81 15.27
C THR A 232 -18.31 48.37 15.79
N LEU A 233 -17.47 48.13 16.82
CA LEU A 233 -17.25 46.81 17.40
C LEU A 233 -18.30 46.40 18.46
N GLN A 234 -19.05 47.33 19.06
CA GLN A 234 -20.10 47.02 20.04
C GLN A 234 -21.24 46.15 19.48
N ASN A 235 -21.34 46.00 18.16
CA ASN A 235 -22.33 45.16 17.47
C ASN A 235 -21.75 43.86 16.86
N MET A 236 -20.57 43.40 17.31
CA MET A 236 -19.95 42.16 16.81
C MET A 236 -19.88 41.06 17.87
N ASP A 237 -20.47 39.89 17.58
CA ASP A 237 -20.45 38.70 18.44
C ASP A 237 -19.03 38.17 18.69
N TYR A 238 -18.69 37.97 19.97
CA TYR A 238 -17.37 37.55 20.43
C TYR A 238 -16.98 36.10 20.05
N ALA A 239 -17.94 35.26 19.68
CA ALA A 239 -17.73 33.81 19.47
C ALA A 239 -16.71 33.47 18.37
N SER A 240 -16.51 34.35 17.37
CA SER A 240 -15.66 34.04 16.20
C SER A 240 -14.15 34.10 16.47
N ASN A 241 -13.69 34.87 17.47
CA ASN A 241 -12.26 35.17 17.64
C ASN A 241 -11.49 34.20 18.57
N GLY A 242 -12.17 33.45 19.44
CA GLY A 242 -11.50 32.50 20.36
C GLY A 242 -10.62 31.46 19.65
N LYS A 243 -11.01 31.06 18.42
CA LYS A 243 -10.28 30.07 17.60
C LYS A 243 -8.86 30.47 17.19
N LYS A 244 -8.46 31.75 17.32
CA LYS A 244 -7.08 32.18 17.02
C LYS A 244 -6.09 31.93 18.15
N ASN A 245 -6.55 31.87 19.41
CA ASN A 245 -5.67 31.75 20.57
C ASN A 245 -5.17 30.32 20.81
N PHE A 246 -5.87 29.30 20.30
CA PHE A 246 -5.48 27.89 20.41
C PHE A 246 -4.15 27.54 19.70
N LYS A 247 -3.62 28.42 18.83
CA LYS A 247 -2.36 28.20 18.11
C LYS A 247 -1.09 28.37 18.98
N LEU A 248 -1.23 28.77 20.24
CA LEU A 248 -0.14 28.96 21.21
C LEU A 248 0.25 27.68 21.97
N ILE A 249 -0.39 26.54 21.70
CA ILE A 249 -0.22 25.30 22.47
C ILE A 249 0.96 24.45 21.97
N ASP A 250 1.31 24.53 20.68
CA ASP A 250 2.36 23.69 20.09
C ASP A 250 3.77 23.96 20.62
N GLU A 251 4.10 25.21 20.98
CA GLU A 251 5.44 25.60 21.46
C GLU A 251 5.80 25.00 22.83
N LYS A 252 4.82 24.47 23.58
CA LYS A 252 5.06 23.84 24.89
C LYS A 252 5.43 22.35 24.79
N LYS A 253 5.28 21.72 23.62
CA LYS A 253 5.49 20.27 23.42
C LYS A 253 6.96 19.86 23.39
N ASP A 254 7.88 20.78 23.13
CA ASP A 254 9.30 20.46 22.92
C ASP A 254 10.12 20.31 24.22
N ILE A 255 9.63 20.84 25.35
CA ILE A 255 10.33 20.77 26.64
C ILE A 255 10.28 19.36 27.26
N VAL A 256 9.22 18.59 26.97
CA VAL A 256 8.95 17.26 27.56
C VAL A 256 9.84 16.15 26.95
N LYS A 257 10.37 16.35 25.74
CA LYS A 257 11.14 15.35 24.98
C LYS A 257 12.53 15.01 25.54
N ALA A 258 13.03 15.79 26.50
CA ALA A 258 14.46 15.98 26.71
C ALA A 258 15.28 14.78 27.25
N ALA A 259 14.67 13.60 27.46
CA ALA A 259 15.15 12.72 28.54
C ALA A 259 14.95 11.15 28.30
N LYS A 260 13.89 10.43 28.76
CA LYS A 260 13.54 8.96 28.61
C LYS A 260 14.20 7.84 29.53
N LYS A 261 13.49 7.01 30.34
CA LYS A 261 13.96 5.67 30.89
C LYS A 261 12.80 4.64 30.96
N THR A 262 13.10 3.34 30.95
CA THR A 262 12.28 2.24 30.36
C THR A 262 11.30 1.50 31.27
N ALA A 263 10.27 0.88 30.68
CA ALA A 263 9.09 0.32 31.35
C ALA A 263 9.06 -1.21 31.54
N ASP A 264 10.04 -1.93 30.99
CA ASP A 264 9.99 -3.40 30.84
C ASP A 264 10.23 -4.21 32.13
N GLU A 265 10.47 -3.53 33.26
CA GLU A 265 10.80 -4.16 34.55
C GLU A 265 9.70 -4.02 35.61
N LEU A 266 8.57 -3.35 35.32
CA LEU A 266 7.49 -3.07 36.31
C LEU A 266 6.29 -4.02 36.19
N THR A 267 5.91 -4.64 37.31
CA THR A 267 4.76 -5.56 37.42
C THR A 267 3.42 -4.82 37.48
N THR A 268 2.32 -5.51 37.17
CA THR A 268 0.96 -4.94 37.16
C THR A 268 0.54 -4.36 38.51
N GLN A 269 1.01 -4.95 39.63
CA GLN A 269 0.72 -4.45 40.98
C GLN A 269 1.49 -3.16 41.29
N GLU A 270 2.74 -3.04 40.83
CA GLU A 270 3.52 -1.79 40.94
C GLU A 270 2.92 -0.69 40.07
N ARG A 271 2.43 -1.02 38.86
CA ARG A 271 1.70 -0.07 37.99
C ARG A 271 0.43 0.47 38.67
N GLY A 272 -0.30 -0.38 39.41
CA GLY A 272 -1.46 0.04 40.19
C GLY A 272 -1.11 0.93 41.39
N ALA A 273 -0.01 0.63 42.10
CA ALA A 273 0.49 1.48 43.17
C ALA A 273 0.95 2.85 42.66
N ILE A 274 1.68 2.88 41.52
CA ILE A 274 2.12 4.11 40.85
C ILE A 274 0.93 4.96 40.41
N ALA A 275 -0.16 4.37 39.90
CA ALA A 275 -1.36 5.13 39.51
C ALA A 275 -2.05 5.86 40.68
N MET A 276 -1.99 5.29 41.89
CA MET A 276 -2.56 5.91 43.10
C MET A 276 -1.60 6.94 43.72
N ASP A 277 -0.29 6.69 43.70
CA ASP A 277 0.74 7.63 44.15
C ASP A 277 0.82 8.86 43.21
N LEU A 278 0.57 8.69 41.90
CA LEU A 278 0.44 9.80 40.93
C LEU A 278 -0.76 10.72 41.20
N LEU A 279 -1.85 10.21 41.78
CA LEU A 279 -2.98 11.03 42.24
C LEU A 279 -2.60 11.88 43.46
N GLU A 280 -1.75 11.36 44.35
CA GLU A 280 -1.29 12.05 45.56
C GLU A 280 -0.16 13.07 45.27
N GLN A 281 0.67 12.80 44.26
CA GLN A 281 1.79 13.66 43.83
C GLN A 281 1.41 14.83 42.91
N CYS A 282 0.12 15.03 42.60
CA CYS A 282 -0.35 16.24 41.90
C CYS A 282 -0.12 17.55 42.69
N ILE A 283 0.36 17.47 43.93
CA ILE A 283 0.89 18.62 44.70
C ILE A 283 2.43 18.59 44.77
N GLY A 284 3.07 19.03 43.68
CA GLY A 284 4.25 19.92 43.79
C GLY A 284 5.68 19.36 43.64
N LYS A 285 6.30 19.80 42.53
CA LYS A 285 7.73 20.15 42.30
C LYS A 285 8.78 19.07 41.94
N GLU A 286 9.64 19.52 41.00
CA GLU A 286 11.02 19.10 40.73
C GLU A 286 11.26 17.77 39.98
N MET A 287 10.67 17.74 38.78
CA MET A 287 10.92 16.80 37.69
C MET A 287 12.15 17.21 36.83
N HIS A 288 13.37 16.73 37.11
CA HIS A 288 14.53 17.05 36.24
C HIS A 288 15.49 15.91 35.86
N GLU A 289 15.77 14.88 36.68
CA GLU A 289 16.97 14.05 36.43
C GLU A 289 16.77 12.71 35.69
N THR A 290 15.68 11.98 35.91
CA THR A 290 15.70 10.51 35.75
C THR A 290 15.28 9.97 34.40
N TRP A 291 15.71 10.60 33.32
CA TRP A 291 15.26 10.20 32.01
C TRP A 291 16.44 10.48 31.05
N LYS A 292 17.10 9.42 30.58
CA LYS A 292 18.07 9.39 29.46
C LYS A 292 18.17 7.95 28.94
N TRP A 293 17.67 7.72 27.70
CA TRP A 293 17.74 6.56 26.77
C TRP A 293 16.40 5.94 26.30
N LEU A 294 15.90 6.37 25.13
CA LEU A 294 15.28 5.53 24.07
C LEU A 294 14.99 6.35 22.78
N GLU A 295 15.49 5.92 21.63
CA GLU A 295 15.19 6.51 20.33
C GLU A 295 15.10 5.36 19.31
N GLU A 296 13.95 5.23 18.63
CA GLU A 296 13.65 4.44 17.40
C GLU A 296 12.22 3.85 17.42
N LEU A 297 11.21 4.66 17.07
CA LEU A 297 9.90 4.17 16.61
C LEU A 297 9.36 5.00 15.43
N LYS A 298 8.55 4.36 14.59
CA LYS A 298 7.80 5.02 13.50
C LYS A 298 6.53 5.62 14.07
N GLY A 299 6.16 6.81 13.61
CA GLY A 299 4.92 7.48 14.04
C GLY A 299 3.63 6.73 13.65
N PRO A 300 2.48 7.19 14.19
CA PRO A 300 1.22 6.46 14.20
C PRO A 300 0.70 6.10 12.81
N CYS A 301 -0.10 5.03 12.76
CA CYS A 301 -0.66 4.53 11.51
C CYS A 301 -1.64 5.53 10.88
N ASP A 302 -1.31 6.06 9.68
CA ASP A 302 -2.17 7.00 8.94
C ASP A 302 -3.50 6.32 8.54
N LEU A 303 -4.58 6.65 9.25
CA LEU A 303 -5.92 6.08 9.06
C LEU A 303 -6.63 6.62 7.81
N ALA A 304 -6.03 7.56 7.06
CA ALA A 304 -6.68 8.26 5.94
C ALA A 304 -6.87 7.38 4.68
N ASN A 305 -8.13 7.15 4.30
CA ASN A 305 -8.50 6.24 3.22
C ASN A 305 -8.37 6.86 1.81
N LYS A 306 -7.77 6.12 0.85
CA LYS A 306 -7.58 6.53 -0.56
C LYS A 306 -7.99 5.45 -1.57
N SER A 307 -9.22 4.95 -1.53
CA SER A 307 -9.78 4.29 -2.73
C SER A 307 -11.31 4.39 -2.85
N HIS A 308 -11.76 4.92 -3.99
CA HIS A 308 -13.16 4.85 -4.44
C HIS A 308 -13.19 4.69 -5.96
N LYS A 309 -13.29 3.42 -6.40
CA LYS A 309 -13.81 2.93 -7.68
C LYS A 309 -13.69 1.40 -7.72
N LEU A 310 -14.64 0.75 -8.42
CA LEU A 310 -14.76 -0.71 -8.65
C LEU A 310 -15.41 -1.55 -7.52
N ALA A 311 -16.75 -1.47 -7.40
CA ALA A 311 -17.57 -2.57 -6.86
C ALA A 311 -19.06 -2.40 -7.24
N THR A 312 -19.45 -2.68 -8.49
CA THR A 312 -20.88 -2.83 -8.88
C THR A 312 -21.05 -3.93 -9.93
N LYS A 313 -22.13 -4.72 -9.77
CA LYS A 313 -22.61 -5.87 -10.59
C LYS A 313 -22.11 -7.28 -10.23
N ILE A 314 -22.81 -7.95 -9.29
CA ILE A 314 -23.22 -9.37 -9.37
C ILE A 314 -24.61 -9.47 -8.70
N PRO A 315 -25.63 -10.17 -9.27
CA PRO A 315 -26.92 -10.39 -8.62
C PRO A 315 -26.88 -11.58 -7.62
N PRO A 316 -27.76 -11.64 -6.62
CA PRO A 316 -27.79 -12.73 -5.64
C PRO A 316 -28.55 -13.95 -6.17
N THR A 317 -28.03 -15.15 -5.89
CA THR A 317 -28.77 -16.41 -6.00
C THR A 317 -29.13 -16.90 -4.60
N THR A 318 -30.36 -17.32 -4.42
CA THR A 318 -30.94 -17.71 -3.12
C THR A 318 -30.35 -19.01 -2.59
N MET A 319 -29.92 -19.03 -1.32
CA MET A 319 -30.00 -20.21 -0.48
C MET A 319 -30.30 -19.84 0.98
N THR A 320 -31.18 -20.62 1.59
CA THR A 320 -31.76 -20.36 2.90
C THR A 320 -31.20 -21.36 3.92
N LEU A 321 -30.59 -20.88 4.99
CA LEU A 321 -30.35 -21.69 6.20
C LEU A 321 -30.85 -20.93 7.43
N LYS A 322 -31.70 -21.60 8.21
CA LYS A 322 -32.33 -21.06 9.42
C LYS A 322 -31.41 -21.29 10.62
N LEU A 323 -31.00 -20.23 11.29
CA LEU A 323 -30.73 -20.22 12.73
C LEU A 323 -30.71 -18.76 13.20
N LEU A 324 -31.55 -18.45 14.20
CA LEU A 324 -31.85 -17.11 14.73
C LEU A 324 -32.44 -16.13 13.70
N THR A 325 -33.75 -15.85 13.85
CA THR A 325 -34.45 -14.80 13.09
C THR A 325 -33.95 -13.42 13.51
N ILE A 326 -32.94 -12.92 12.80
CA ILE A 326 -32.52 -11.53 12.82
C ILE A 326 -33.41 -10.80 11.80
N ASP A 327 -34.40 -10.03 12.29
CA ASP A 327 -35.20 -9.19 11.41
C ASP A 327 -34.31 -8.18 10.69
N SER A 328 -34.48 -8.05 9.37
CA SER A 328 -33.65 -7.23 8.49
C SER A 328 -33.77 -5.71 8.71
N GLU A 329 -34.52 -5.29 9.73
CA GLU A 329 -34.87 -3.90 10.03
C GLU A 329 -33.99 -3.27 11.12
N THR A 330 -33.30 -4.06 11.96
CA THR A 330 -32.34 -3.52 12.93
C THR A 330 -31.01 -3.13 12.25
N GLY A 331 -30.87 -1.82 12.02
CA GLY A 331 -29.66 -1.22 11.44
C GLY A 331 -28.40 -1.46 12.28
N TYR A 332 -27.23 -1.35 11.65
CA TYR A 332 -25.93 -1.64 12.27
C TYR A 332 -25.67 -0.89 13.60
N GLN A 333 -26.24 0.32 13.75
CA GLN A 333 -26.12 1.13 14.97
C GLN A 333 -26.79 0.47 16.20
N GLU A 334 -27.91 -0.22 16.00
CA GLU A 334 -28.62 -0.89 17.11
C GLU A 334 -27.86 -2.15 17.57
N LYS A 335 -27.29 -2.90 16.62
CA LYS A 335 -26.47 -4.09 16.94
C LYS A 335 -25.23 -3.73 17.75
N TYR A 336 -24.57 -2.64 17.36
CA TYR A 336 -23.48 -2.04 18.13
C TYR A 336 -23.92 -1.71 19.58
N HIS A 337 -25.04 -1.00 19.72
CA HIS A 337 -25.54 -0.61 21.04
C HIS A 337 -25.90 -1.82 21.91
N MET A 338 -26.58 -2.82 21.36
CA MET A 338 -26.93 -4.06 22.06
C MET A 338 -25.69 -4.84 22.51
N PHE A 339 -24.66 -4.98 21.66
CA PHE A 339 -23.43 -5.70 22.00
C PHE A 339 -22.68 -5.00 23.14
N MET A 340 -22.37 -3.71 22.99
CA MET A 340 -21.62 -2.98 24.02
C MET A 340 -22.40 -2.87 25.33
N LYS A 341 -23.72 -2.74 25.27
CA LYS A 341 -24.56 -2.72 26.47
C LYS A 341 -24.50 -4.05 27.22
N ALA A 342 -24.61 -5.18 26.52
CA ALA A 342 -24.49 -6.50 27.12
C ALA A 342 -23.10 -6.69 27.77
N ARG A 343 -22.02 -6.37 27.05
CA ARG A 343 -20.65 -6.45 27.59
C ARG A 343 -20.41 -5.57 28.82
N LYS A 344 -20.91 -4.33 28.79
CA LYS A 344 -20.84 -3.41 29.93
C LYS A 344 -21.63 -3.90 31.15
N GLU A 345 -22.74 -4.62 30.96
CA GLU A 345 -23.49 -5.26 32.06
C GLU A 345 -22.81 -6.53 32.57
N ASP A 346 -22.30 -7.38 31.68
CA ASP A 346 -21.76 -8.71 32.02
C ASP A 346 -20.34 -8.69 32.60
N LEU A 347 -19.45 -7.81 32.11
CA LEU A 347 -18.02 -7.81 32.47
C LEU A 347 -17.62 -6.73 33.48
N TYR A 348 -18.36 -5.62 33.54
CA TYR A 348 -17.96 -4.42 34.31
C TYR A 348 -18.92 -4.09 35.46
N GLU A 349 -19.95 -4.92 35.70
CA GLU A 349 -20.99 -4.74 36.72
C GLU A 349 -21.68 -3.35 36.68
N LEU A 350 -21.66 -2.67 35.53
CA LEU A 350 -22.18 -1.31 35.41
C LEU A 350 -23.69 -1.29 35.60
N LEU A 351 -24.18 -0.26 36.31
CA LEU A 351 -25.61 -0.01 36.45
C LEU A 351 -26.26 0.08 35.06
N LYS A 352 -27.50 -0.45 34.92
CA LYS A 352 -28.26 -0.46 33.65
C LYS A 352 -28.48 0.92 33.01
N THR A 353 -28.32 1.98 33.80
CA THR A 353 -28.34 3.39 33.37
C THR A 353 -27.05 3.86 32.70
N GLU A 354 -25.93 3.16 32.94
CA GLU A 354 -24.60 3.49 32.44
C GLU A 354 -24.15 2.57 31.31
N SER A 355 -24.45 1.28 31.39
CA SER A 355 -24.30 0.33 30.27
C SER A 355 -25.04 0.80 29.02
N GLY A 356 -26.21 1.43 29.20
CA GLY A 356 -27.06 1.98 28.15
C GLY A 356 -26.60 3.31 27.55
N LYS A 357 -25.42 3.85 27.92
CA LYS A 357 -24.88 5.05 27.28
C LYS A 357 -24.42 4.71 25.85
N ILE A 358 -24.91 5.47 24.87
CA ILE A 358 -24.49 5.41 23.47
C ILE A 358 -23.09 6.02 23.35
N PHE A 359 -22.30 5.53 22.38
CA PHE A 359 -20.98 6.09 22.08
C PHE A 359 -21.04 7.62 21.92
N PRO A 360 -20.10 8.38 22.51
CA PRO A 360 -20.08 9.84 22.41
C PRO A 360 -20.09 10.34 20.97
N ASP A 361 -20.98 11.28 20.67
CA ASP A 361 -21.15 11.81 19.31
C ASP A 361 -19.99 12.74 18.93
N VAL A 362 -18.99 12.17 18.26
CA VAL A 362 -17.81 12.86 17.71
C VAL A 362 -18.12 13.77 16.52
N SER A 363 -19.35 13.82 16.00
CA SER A 363 -19.70 14.64 14.82
C SER A 363 -20.09 16.08 15.16
N ASN A 364 -20.40 16.36 16.44
CA ASN A 364 -20.81 17.70 16.89
C ASN A 364 -19.62 18.54 17.35
N THR A 365 -19.67 19.85 17.06
CA THR A 365 -18.67 20.84 17.49
C THR A 365 -18.75 21.20 18.98
N TRP A 366 -19.18 20.25 19.81
CA TRP A 366 -19.24 20.40 21.26
C TRP A 366 -17.85 20.22 21.83
N TYR A 367 -17.52 21.02 22.85
CA TYR A 367 -16.26 20.90 23.55
C TYR A 367 -16.14 19.48 24.14
N GLN A 368 -14.95 18.89 24.06
CA GLN A 368 -14.60 17.57 24.63
C GLN A 368 -15.30 16.31 24.06
N SER A 369 -16.13 16.38 23.01
CA SER A 369 -16.79 15.20 22.43
C SER A 369 -15.83 14.09 22.00
N HIS A 370 -14.73 14.43 21.33
CA HIS A 370 -13.68 13.49 20.94
C HIS A 370 -12.94 12.86 22.12
N SER A 371 -12.80 13.58 23.22
CA SER A 371 -12.09 13.11 24.41
C SER A 371 -12.91 12.12 25.23
N TYR A 372 -14.24 12.33 25.32
CA TYR A 372 -15.14 11.31 25.87
C TYR A 372 -15.13 10.03 25.01
N ALA A 373 -15.13 10.16 23.69
CA ALA A 373 -15.00 9.01 22.79
C ALA A 373 -13.65 8.28 22.96
N ALA A 374 -12.55 9.02 23.13
CA ALA A 374 -11.23 8.44 23.39
C ALA A 374 -11.17 7.71 24.73
N ALA A 375 -11.74 8.29 25.80
CA ALA A 375 -11.87 7.63 27.09
C ALA A 375 -12.67 6.33 27.00
N GLU A 376 -13.80 6.34 26.28
CA GLU A 376 -14.63 5.13 26.12
C GLU A 376 -13.91 4.04 25.30
N LEU A 377 -13.21 4.40 24.21
CA LEU A 377 -12.43 3.45 23.42
C LEU A 377 -11.29 2.81 24.21
N LEU A 378 -10.69 3.52 25.17
CA LEU A 378 -9.65 2.97 26.03
C LEU A 378 -10.18 2.03 27.10
N ILE A 379 -11.29 2.40 27.76
CA ILE A 379 -11.86 1.62 28.86
C ILE A 379 -12.40 0.26 28.35
N PHE A 380 -12.97 0.22 27.15
CA PHE A 380 -13.58 -0.98 26.56
C PHE A 380 -12.83 -1.46 25.31
N CYS A 381 -11.51 -1.22 25.21
CA CYS A 381 -10.72 -1.46 23.99
C CYS A 381 -10.90 -2.89 23.45
N ASP A 382 -10.80 -3.89 24.33
CA ASP A 382 -10.91 -5.30 23.97
C ASP A 382 -12.33 -5.66 23.48
N ASP A 383 -13.39 -5.11 24.09
CA ASP A 383 -14.77 -5.29 23.61
C ASP A 383 -14.98 -4.65 22.23
N TYR A 384 -14.37 -3.49 21.96
CA TYR A 384 -14.43 -2.86 20.63
C TYR A 384 -13.67 -3.67 19.57
N GLN A 385 -12.58 -4.36 19.94
CA GLN A 385 -11.89 -5.28 19.04
C GLN A 385 -12.80 -6.48 18.73
N GLU A 386 -13.32 -7.16 19.74
CA GLU A 386 -14.19 -8.34 19.57
C GLU A 386 -15.49 -8.01 18.81
N LEU A 387 -16.10 -6.85 19.08
CA LEU A 387 -17.22 -6.31 18.30
C LEU A 387 -16.88 -6.22 16.80
N VAL A 388 -15.71 -5.68 16.45
CA VAL A 388 -15.30 -5.51 15.06
C VAL A 388 -15.02 -6.87 14.41
N GLU A 389 -14.45 -7.82 15.14
CA GLU A 389 -14.26 -9.20 14.69
C GLU A 389 -15.60 -9.91 14.46
N GLU A 390 -16.56 -9.80 15.37
CA GLU A 390 -17.91 -10.35 15.19
C GLU A 390 -18.63 -9.73 13.98
N ILE A 391 -18.46 -8.42 13.74
CA ILE A 391 -18.95 -7.75 12.53
C ILE A 391 -18.27 -8.30 11.26
N CYS A 392 -17.00 -8.70 11.33
CA CYS A 392 -16.28 -9.32 10.21
C CYS A 392 -16.74 -10.75 9.92
N ASP A 393 -17.02 -11.55 10.95
CA ASP A 393 -17.47 -12.94 10.81
C ASP A 393 -18.94 -13.06 10.39
N ARG A 394 -19.81 -12.14 10.83
CA ARG A 394 -21.24 -12.13 10.44
C ARG A 394 -21.50 -11.71 8.98
N LYS A 395 -20.47 -11.46 8.17
CA LYS A 395 -20.60 -11.05 6.76
C LYS A 395 -20.70 -12.22 5.80
N THR A 396 -21.43 -12.00 4.70
CA THR A 396 -21.50 -12.92 3.55
C THR A 396 -20.13 -13.20 2.90
N LYS A 397 -19.15 -12.31 3.10
CA LYS A 397 -17.74 -12.55 2.81
C LYS A 397 -16.98 -12.34 4.12
N GLN A 398 -16.46 -13.42 4.68
CA GLN A 398 -15.69 -13.40 5.91
C GLN A 398 -14.42 -12.53 5.76
N GLY A 399 -14.08 -11.81 6.83
CA GLY A 399 -12.87 -11.00 6.93
C GLY A 399 -13.12 -9.49 6.88
N ALA A 400 -12.17 -8.75 7.45
CA ALA A 400 -12.22 -7.30 7.56
C ALA A 400 -12.17 -6.60 6.21
N ASN A 401 -13.04 -5.61 6.01
CA ASN A 401 -12.85 -4.61 4.95
C ASN A 401 -11.75 -3.60 5.37
N HIS A 402 -11.41 -2.67 4.47
CA HIS A 402 -10.40 -1.66 4.74
C HIS A 402 -10.72 -0.75 5.96
N LEU A 403 -12.00 -0.52 6.28
CA LEU A 403 -12.37 0.31 7.43
C LEU A 403 -12.19 -0.45 8.74
N GLU A 404 -12.74 -1.67 8.85
CA GLU A 404 -12.55 -2.53 10.04
C GLU A 404 -11.08 -2.88 10.25
N GLY A 405 -10.35 -3.20 9.16
CA GLY A 405 -8.92 -3.48 9.22
C GLY A 405 -8.07 -2.26 9.60
N ASN A 406 -8.57 -1.04 9.45
CA ASN A 406 -7.93 0.17 9.97
C ASN A 406 -8.31 0.42 11.43
N VAL A 407 -9.56 0.18 11.83
CA VAL A 407 -10.01 0.29 13.23
C VAL A 407 -9.27 -0.73 14.10
N LEU A 408 -9.23 -2.01 13.72
CA LEU A 408 -8.48 -3.04 14.45
C LEU A 408 -7.00 -2.68 14.56
N LYS A 409 -6.36 -2.20 13.49
CA LYS A 409 -4.96 -1.75 13.55
C LYS A 409 -4.77 -0.60 14.54
N GLY A 410 -5.65 0.40 14.55
CA GLY A 410 -5.59 1.51 15.50
C GLY A 410 -5.80 1.08 16.95
N LEU A 411 -6.71 0.14 17.20
CA LEU A 411 -6.95 -0.43 18.54
C LEU A 411 -5.80 -1.32 19.04
N HIS A 412 -5.01 -1.90 18.12
CA HIS A 412 -3.81 -2.69 18.45
C HIS A 412 -2.50 -1.86 18.44
N ASP A 413 -2.53 -0.60 18.00
CA ASP A 413 -1.35 0.24 17.82
C ASP A 413 -1.07 1.06 19.09
N PRO A 414 0.05 0.80 19.83
CA PRO A 414 0.31 1.45 21.11
C PRO A 414 0.39 2.97 21.02
N ASP A 415 0.89 3.52 19.91
CA ASP A 415 0.99 4.95 19.69
C ASP A 415 -0.40 5.59 19.51
N THR A 416 -1.29 4.94 18.75
CA THR A 416 -2.69 5.36 18.62
C THR A 416 -3.42 5.34 19.97
N LEU A 417 -3.21 4.30 20.79
CA LEU A 417 -3.78 4.23 22.15
C LEU A 417 -3.21 5.32 23.08
N ALA A 418 -1.92 5.65 22.96
CA ALA A 418 -1.29 6.74 23.71
C ALA A 418 -1.85 8.12 23.34
N GLU A 419 -2.13 8.37 22.05
CA GLU A 419 -2.80 9.61 21.61
C GLU A 419 -4.24 9.70 22.14
N LEU A 420 -5.00 8.60 22.10
CA LEU A 420 -6.33 8.53 22.74
C LEU A 420 -6.24 8.80 24.26
N GLY A 421 -5.17 8.33 24.92
CA GLY A 421 -4.94 8.55 26.35
C GLY A 421 -4.71 10.01 26.68
N ALA A 422 -3.88 10.69 25.90
CA ALA A 422 -3.66 12.13 26.02
C ALA A 422 -4.96 12.92 25.81
N MET A 423 -5.78 12.54 24.81
CA MET A 423 -7.08 13.16 24.56
C MET A 423 -8.08 12.94 25.69
N ALA A 424 -8.12 11.75 26.29
CA ALA A 424 -9.00 11.42 27.40
C ALA A 424 -8.66 12.20 28.68
N ILE A 425 -7.36 12.40 28.98
CA ILE A 425 -6.90 13.13 30.16
C ILE A 425 -7.26 14.63 30.10
N GLU A 426 -7.35 15.24 28.90
CA GLU A 426 -7.76 16.64 28.70
C GLU A 426 -9.20 16.98 29.18
N VAL A 427 -9.97 15.96 29.63
CA VAL A 427 -11.34 16.12 30.16
C VAL A 427 -11.42 16.17 31.67
N ILE A 428 -10.41 15.70 32.39
CA ILE A 428 -10.41 15.70 33.85
C ILE A 428 -10.08 17.14 34.33
N PRO A 429 -11.03 17.85 34.98
CA PRO A 429 -10.89 19.27 35.31
C PRO A 429 -10.03 19.55 36.55
#